data_AF-A0AAD4EM95-F1
#
_entry.id   AF-A0AAD4EM95-F1
#
_cell.length_a   1.000
_cell.length_b   1.000
_cell.length_c   1.000
_cell.angle_alpha   90.00
_cell.angle_beta   90.00
_cell.angle_gamma   90.00
#
_symmetry.space_group_name_H-M   'P 1'
#
loop_
_entity.id
_entity.type
_entity.pdbx_description
1 polymer ?
#
loop_
_entity_poly.entity_id
_entity_poly.type
_entity_poly.pdbx_seq_one_letter_code
_entity_poly.pdbx_strand_id
1 'polypeptide(L)'
;MQVENALFKVHATQLSCSSIAFEEMFSVGSQFQPMEGLEGLSDDYPIVIPELSMNMFELFLSIAYSSWKPKGPTHDDVVNLLQFSNKFMSQKACDVAINHIQEHRFQHKPYELLALCLEFSIQKFFVPAFRCLIEFRIRDIPGPVRKRLGFEQLWWNSMACFLLDGRNPQDFHDAVERFQELGSEIGRVNPECWKTLLQTVKKGAAFHLAFDIIEETAQQLSAALITEPGSMLTRAELDTLGHQ
;
A
#
# COMPACT_ATOMS: atom_id res chain seq x y z
N MET A 1 1.76 30.22 -5.42
CA MET A 1 2.13 29.30 -4.33
C MET A 1 3.64 29.25 -4.24
N GLN A 2 4.20 29.31 -3.03
CA GLN A 2 5.63 29.20 -2.79
C GLN A 2 5.95 27.79 -2.28
N VAL A 3 6.87 27.12 -2.96
CA VAL A 3 7.39 25.79 -2.59
C VAL A 3 8.91 25.89 -2.60
N GLU A 4 9.53 25.58 -1.46
CA GLU A 4 10.95 25.87 -1.21
C GLU A 4 11.28 27.34 -1.55
N ASN A 5 12.19 27.56 -2.51
CA ASN A 5 12.63 28.86 -2.99
C ASN A 5 11.99 29.27 -4.34
N ALA A 6 10.98 28.55 -4.82
CA ALA A 6 10.31 28.83 -6.08
C ALA A 6 8.87 29.31 -5.91
N LEU A 7 8.47 30.26 -6.75
CA LEU A 7 7.11 30.77 -6.83
C LEU A 7 6.41 30.22 -8.08
N PHE A 8 5.33 29.49 -7.86
CA PHE A 8 4.50 28.88 -8.89
C PHE A 8 3.20 29.66 -9.07
N LYS A 9 2.95 30.10 -10.31
CA LYS A 9 1.68 30.70 -10.72
C LYS A 9 0.75 29.59 -11.20
N VAL A 10 -0.29 29.34 -10.41
CA VAL A 10 -1.20 28.19 -10.58
C VAL A 10 -2.65 28.66 -10.43
N HIS A 11 -3.56 27.95 -11.09
CA HIS A 11 -5.00 28.15 -10.95
C HIS A 11 -5.52 27.33 -9.77
N ALA A 12 -6.13 28.01 -8.79
CA ALA A 12 -6.73 27.36 -7.63
C ALA A 12 -7.72 26.26 -8.05
N THR A 13 -8.58 26.56 -9.02
CA THR A 13 -9.57 25.63 -9.57
C THR A 13 -8.94 24.32 -10.07
N GLN A 14 -7.81 24.39 -10.77
CA GLN A 14 -7.17 23.20 -11.32
C GLN A 14 -6.57 22.30 -10.24
N LEU A 15 -6.01 22.92 -9.19
CA LEU A 15 -5.44 22.19 -8.07
C LEU A 15 -6.55 21.58 -7.20
N SER A 16 -7.64 22.32 -6.94
CA SER A 16 -8.84 21.80 -6.25
C SER A 16 -9.42 20.58 -6.97
N CYS A 17 -9.55 20.61 -8.30
CA CYS A 17 -10.04 19.47 -9.08
C CYS A 17 -9.12 18.24 -9.06
N SER A 18 -7.93 18.34 -8.45
CA SER A 18 -6.93 17.28 -8.43
C SER A 18 -6.52 16.88 -7.02
N SER A 19 -6.98 17.59 -5.99
CA SER A 19 -6.62 17.37 -4.58
C SER A 19 -7.65 18.03 -3.65
N ILE A 20 -8.23 17.22 -2.76
CA ILE A 20 -9.19 17.71 -1.76
C ILE A 20 -8.51 18.67 -0.78
N ALA A 21 -7.27 18.38 -0.37
CA ALA A 21 -6.52 19.25 0.54
C ALA A 21 -6.35 20.66 -0.04
N PHE A 22 -6.11 20.79 -1.35
CA PHE A 22 -6.05 22.12 -1.99
C PHE A 22 -7.44 22.77 -2.12
N GLU A 23 -8.49 21.99 -2.41
CA GLU A 23 -9.86 22.51 -2.41
C GLU A 23 -10.24 23.13 -1.06
N GLU A 24 -9.98 22.41 0.04
CA GLU A 24 -10.23 22.90 1.40
C GLU A 24 -9.38 24.12 1.72
N MET A 25 -8.08 24.07 1.40
CA MET A 25 -7.14 25.18 1.63
C MET A 25 -7.62 26.48 0.97
N PHE A 26 -8.07 26.44 -0.28
CA PHE A 26 -8.56 27.63 -0.96
C PHE A 26 -9.96 28.06 -0.47
N SER A 27 -10.80 27.10 -0.08
CA SER A 27 -12.14 27.39 0.43
C SER A 27 -12.09 28.17 1.74
N VAL A 28 -11.16 27.83 2.65
CA VAL A 28 -10.94 28.59 3.90
C VAL A 28 -10.54 30.03 3.63
N GLY A 29 -9.63 30.26 2.67
CA GLY A 29 -9.18 31.61 2.30
C GLY A 29 -10.30 32.50 1.75
N SER A 30 -11.29 31.91 1.06
CA SER A 30 -12.41 32.65 0.46
C SER A 30 -13.52 33.06 1.44
N GLN A 31 -13.52 32.55 2.67
CA GLN A 31 -14.51 32.92 3.70
C GLN A 31 -14.20 34.25 4.39
N PHE A 32 -12.95 34.72 4.30
CA PHE A 32 -12.53 35.99 4.85
C PHE A 32 -12.64 37.07 3.76
N GLN A 33 -13.30 38.20 4.06
CA GLN A 33 -13.37 39.34 3.14
C GLN A 33 -11.96 39.77 2.71
N PRO A 34 -11.77 40.21 1.45
CA PRO A 34 -10.46 40.60 0.94
C PRO A 34 -9.94 41.83 1.69
N MET A 35 -9.16 41.60 2.75
CA MET A 35 -8.23 42.57 3.28
C MET A 35 -6.94 42.53 2.45
N GLU A 36 -6.31 43.69 2.27
CA GLU A 36 -4.95 43.74 1.70
C GLU A 36 -4.01 42.84 2.51
N GLY A 37 -3.21 42.02 1.82
CA GLY A 37 -2.28 41.08 2.45
C GLY A 37 -2.82 39.66 2.67
N LEU A 38 -3.97 39.30 2.09
CA LEU A 38 -4.45 37.91 2.13
C LEU A 38 -3.55 36.97 1.31
N GLU A 39 -3.23 35.85 1.94
CA GLU A 39 -2.39 34.78 1.40
C GLU A 39 -2.98 34.21 0.09
N GLY A 40 -2.14 34.08 -0.94
CA GLY A 40 -2.47 33.49 -2.23
C GLY A 40 -2.97 34.45 -3.31
N LEU A 41 -3.16 35.74 -3.01
CA LEU A 41 -3.71 36.72 -3.97
C LEU A 41 -2.65 37.54 -4.73
N SER A 42 -1.41 37.59 -4.24
CA SER A 42 -0.30 38.26 -4.92
C SER A 42 1.02 37.51 -4.77
N ASP A 43 2.02 37.90 -5.56
CA ASP A 43 3.37 37.37 -5.49
C ASP A 43 4.06 37.75 -4.14
N ASP A 44 3.62 38.83 -3.48
CA ASP A 44 4.14 39.31 -2.19
C ASP A 44 3.57 38.54 -0.99
N TYR A 45 2.41 37.89 -1.16
CA TYR A 45 1.75 37.08 -0.13
C TYR A 45 1.40 35.70 -0.69
N PRO A 46 2.38 34.85 -1.04
CA PRO A 46 2.09 33.55 -1.61
C PRO A 46 1.61 32.55 -0.53
N ILE A 47 0.80 31.58 -0.93
CA ILE A 47 0.55 30.39 -0.09
C ILE A 47 1.82 29.56 -0.01
N VAL A 48 2.39 29.40 1.19
CA VAL A 48 3.65 28.67 1.42
C VAL A 48 3.36 27.20 1.75
N ILE A 49 3.97 26.27 1.02
CA ILE A 49 3.92 24.83 1.32
C ILE A 49 5.33 24.38 1.74
N PRO A 50 5.69 24.45 3.03
CA PRO A 50 7.07 24.26 3.49
C PRO A 50 7.55 22.80 3.41
N GLU A 51 6.63 21.84 3.42
CA GLU A 51 6.95 20.41 3.50
C GLU A 51 6.98 19.70 2.14
N LEU A 52 6.87 20.45 1.05
CA LEU A 52 6.84 19.91 -0.31
C LEU A 52 8.12 20.31 -1.04
N SER A 53 8.77 19.35 -1.70
CA SER A 53 9.93 19.67 -2.54
C SER A 53 9.48 20.22 -3.89
N MET A 54 10.33 21.04 -4.52
CA MET A 54 10.05 21.61 -5.84
C MET A 54 9.75 20.53 -6.89
N ASN A 55 10.58 19.48 -6.94
CA ASN A 55 10.42 18.38 -7.89
C ASN A 55 9.07 17.65 -7.71
N MET A 56 8.66 17.42 -6.46
CA MET A 56 7.39 16.75 -6.19
C MET A 56 6.21 17.64 -6.61
N PHE A 57 6.30 18.95 -6.38
CA PHE A 57 5.26 19.86 -6.81
C PHE A 57 5.18 19.97 -8.34
N GLU A 58 6.31 20.04 -9.05
CA GLU A 58 6.34 20.02 -10.52
C GLU A 58 5.76 18.72 -11.09
N LEU A 59 6.07 17.58 -10.46
CA LEU A 59 5.48 16.30 -10.82
C LEU A 59 3.97 16.31 -10.61
N PHE A 60 3.48 16.84 -9.48
CA PHE A 60 2.03 17.00 -9.28
C PHE A 60 1.40 17.95 -10.30
N LEU A 61 2.06 19.05 -10.65
CA LEU A 61 1.58 19.96 -11.69
C LEU A 61 1.47 19.26 -13.05
N SER A 62 2.33 18.29 -13.36
CA SER A 62 2.18 17.48 -14.58
C SER A 62 0.93 16.61 -14.60
N ILE A 63 0.46 16.20 -13.43
CA ILE A 63 -0.74 15.39 -13.26
C ILE A 63 -1.97 16.30 -13.29
N ALA A 64 -1.89 17.46 -12.64
CA ALA A 64 -2.96 18.44 -12.60
C ALA A 64 -3.16 19.13 -13.95
N TYR A 65 -2.08 19.41 -14.69
CA TYR A 65 -2.11 20.09 -15.99
C TYR A 65 -1.61 19.13 -17.07
N SER A 66 -2.53 18.63 -17.91
CA SER A 66 -2.21 17.71 -19.00
C SER A 66 -1.23 18.27 -20.05
N SER A 67 -1.08 19.60 -20.11
CA SER A 67 -0.11 20.31 -20.95
C SER A 67 1.29 20.43 -20.33
N TRP A 68 1.44 20.18 -19.03
CA TRP A 68 2.70 20.28 -18.30
C TRP A 68 3.42 18.93 -18.35
N LYS A 69 4.47 18.82 -19.17
CA LYS A 69 5.18 17.54 -19.41
C LYS A 69 6.64 17.59 -18.96
N PRO A 70 6.94 17.35 -17.68
CA PRO A 70 8.27 16.93 -17.28
C PRO A 70 8.52 15.47 -17.75
N LYS A 71 9.75 14.99 -17.54
CA LYS A 71 10.06 13.57 -17.67
C LYS A 71 9.10 12.77 -16.76
N GLY A 72 8.64 11.61 -17.23
CA GLY A 72 7.75 10.74 -16.44
C GLY A 72 8.38 10.33 -15.11
N PRO A 73 7.57 9.86 -14.15
CA PRO A 73 8.05 9.53 -12.81
C PRO A 73 9.12 8.43 -12.87
N THR A 74 10.18 8.62 -12.10
CA THR A 74 11.16 7.59 -11.77
C THR A 74 10.61 6.65 -10.70
N HIS A 75 11.35 5.58 -10.37
CA HIS A 75 10.97 4.66 -9.30
C HIS A 75 10.82 5.36 -7.94
N ASP A 76 11.72 6.28 -7.61
CA ASP A 76 11.66 7.05 -6.35
C ASP A 76 10.46 8.01 -6.35
N ASP A 77 10.08 8.53 -7.52
CA ASP A 77 8.92 9.40 -7.68
C ASP A 77 7.60 8.66 -7.40
N VAL A 78 7.53 7.35 -7.61
CA VAL A 78 6.33 6.55 -7.31
C VAL A 78 6.00 6.58 -5.83
N VAL A 79 7.00 6.36 -4.97
CA VAL A 79 6.81 6.37 -3.52
C VAL A 79 6.44 7.78 -3.06
N ASN A 80 7.14 8.79 -3.57
CA ASN A 80 6.84 10.19 -3.28
C ASN A 80 5.42 10.58 -3.74
N LEU A 81 4.95 10.08 -4.89
CA LEU A 81 3.60 10.29 -5.39
C LEU A 81 2.55 9.64 -4.49
N LEU A 82 2.80 8.43 -3.99
CA LEU A 82 1.89 7.76 -3.07
C LEU A 82 1.82 8.51 -1.74
N GLN A 83 2.96 8.93 -1.18
CA GLN A 83 3.01 9.77 0.03
C GLN A 83 2.28 11.11 -0.18
N PHE A 84 2.52 11.76 -1.33
CA PHE A 84 1.83 12.98 -1.72
C PHE A 84 0.32 12.75 -1.83
N SER A 85 -0.10 11.67 -2.50
CA SER A 85 -1.52 11.37 -2.69
C SER A 85 -2.25 11.16 -1.37
N ASN A 86 -1.61 10.52 -0.39
CA ASN A 86 -2.16 10.32 0.93
C ASN A 86 -2.25 11.65 1.70
N LYS A 87 -1.16 12.44 1.68
CA LYS A 87 -1.06 13.71 2.40
C LYS A 87 -1.98 14.80 1.86
N PHE A 88 -2.02 14.94 0.54
CA PHE A 88 -2.81 15.97 -0.16
C PHE A 88 -4.13 15.43 -0.71
N MET A 89 -4.51 14.19 -0.35
CA MET A 89 -5.79 13.59 -0.72
C MET A 89 -6.05 13.69 -2.24
N SER A 90 -5.07 13.24 -3.03
CA SER A 90 -5.08 13.34 -4.50
C SER A 90 -5.22 11.98 -5.15
N GLN A 91 -6.45 11.62 -5.53
CA GLN A 91 -6.71 10.35 -6.22
C GLN A 91 -5.97 10.26 -7.56
N LYS A 92 -5.89 11.37 -8.31
CA LYS A 92 -5.14 11.39 -9.59
C LYS A 92 -3.66 11.05 -9.41
N ALA A 93 -3.02 11.55 -8.35
CA ALA A 93 -1.63 11.22 -8.06
C ALA A 93 -1.47 9.73 -7.67
N CYS A 94 -2.42 9.19 -6.91
CA CYS A 94 -2.47 7.77 -6.58
C CYS A 94 -2.62 6.90 -7.85
N ASP A 95 -3.55 7.25 -8.74
CA ASP A 95 -3.81 6.52 -9.98
C ASP A 95 -2.57 6.51 -10.90
N VAL A 96 -1.87 7.65 -11.01
CA VAL A 96 -0.62 7.74 -11.79
C VAL A 96 0.46 6.83 -11.19
N ALA A 97 0.63 6.82 -9.87
CA ALA A 97 1.58 5.93 -9.22
C ALA A 97 1.23 4.45 -9.41
N ILE A 98 -0.05 4.08 -9.25
CA ILE A 98 -0.55 2.71 -9.47
C ILE A 98 -0.34 2.28 -10.91
N ASN A 99 -0.62 3.15 -11.89
CA ASN A 99 -0.41 2.84 -13.31
C ASN A 99 1.07 2.65 -13.62
N HIS A 100 1.94 3.49 -13.06
CA HIS A 100 3.38 3.33 -13.23
C HIS A 100 3.89 2.00 -12.65
N ILE A 101 3.44 1.63 -11.44
CA ILE A 101 3.75 0.32 -10.83
C ILE A 101 3.27 -0.82 -11.73
N GLN A 102 2.07 -0.70 -12.29
CA GLN A 102 1.52 -1.73 -13.17
C GLN A 102 2.33 -1.91 -14.46
N GLU A 103 2.71 -0.81 -15.10
CA GLU A 103 3.52 -0.81 -16.33
C GLU A 103 4.92 -1.41 -16.08
N HIS A 104 5.47 -1.19 -14.89
CA HIS A 104 6.81 -1.63 -14.50
C HIS A 104 6.79 -2.80 -13.52
N ARG A 105 5.69 -3.55 -13.44
CA ARG A 105 5.44 -4.57 -12.39
C ARG A 105 6.54 -5.62 -12.22
N PHE A 106 7.27 -5.94 -13.30
CA PHE A 106 8.34 -6.93 -13.29
C PHE A 106 9.69 -6.39 -12.78
N GLN A 107 9.80 -5.07 -12.59
CA GLN A 107 10.99 -4.42 -12.05
C GLN A 107 10.95 -4.33 -10.53
N HIS A 108 9.76 -4.39 -9.93
CA HIS A 108 9.59 -4.37 -8.49
C HIS A 108 9.73 -5.78 -7.91
N LYS A 109 10.46 -5.92 -6.80
CA LYS A 109 10.49 -7.19 -6.10
C LYS A 109 9.16 -7.43 -5.36
N PRO A 110 8.72 -8.68 -5.20
CA PRO A 110 7.43 -8.97 -4.57
C PRO A 110 7.28 -8.39 -3.17
N TYR A 111 8.35 -8.40 -2.36
CA TYR A 111 8.33 -7.82 -1.01
C TYR A 111 8.29 -6.28 -1.00
N GLU A 112 8.81 -5.61 -2.03
CA GLU A 112 8.71 -4.16 -2.18
C GLU A 112 7.27 -3.78 -2.54
N LEU A 113 6.65 -4.52 -3.47
CA LEU A 113 5.24 -4.34 -3.82
C LEU A 113 4.32 -4.56 -2.62
N LEU A 114 4.52 -5.63 -1.84
CA LEU A 114 3.72 -5.87 -0.64
C LEU A 114 3.87 -4.75 0.40
N ALA A 115 5.07 -4.21 0.58
CA ALA A 115 5.28 -3.10 1.49
C ALA A 115 4.47 -1.87 1.05
N LEU A 116 4.46 -1.56 -0.25
CA LEU A 116 3.65 -0.48 -0.82
C LEU A 116 2.15 -0.75 -0.67
N CYS A 117 1.70 -1.99 -0.91
CA CYS A 117 0.30 -2.39 -0.73
C CYS A 117 -0.19 -2.16 0.70
N LEU A 118 0.63 -2.50 1.70
CA LEU A 118 0.29 -2.28 3.09
C LEU A 118 0.37 -0.81 3.50
N GLU A 119 1.40 -0.09 3.06
CA GLU A 119 1.64 1.30 3.45
C GLU A 119 0.60 2.26 2.87
N PHE A 120 0.15 2.00 1.64
CA PHE A 120 -0.78 2.88 0.91
C PHE A 120 -2.14 2.23 0.63
N SER A 121 -2.45 1.12 1.29
CA SER A 121 -3.71 0.39 1.14
C SER A 121 -4.06 0.02 -0.31
N ILE A 122 -3.07 -0.43 -1.10
CA ILE A 122 -3.25 -0.77 -2.52
C ILE A 122 -3.53 -2.27 -2.67
N GLN A 123 -4.80 -2.67 -2.77
CA GLN A 123 -5.17 -4.09 -2.88
C GLN A 123 -4.73 -4.74 -4.20
N LYS A 124 -4.73 -3.97 -5.29
CA LYS A 124 -4.56 -4.45 -6.67
C LYS A 124 -3.33 -5.35 -6.89
N PHE A 125 -2.23 -5.08 -6.19
CA PHE A 125 -0.98 -5.82 -6.34
C PHE A 125 -0.71 -6.80 -5.20
N PHE A 126 -1.52 -6.80 -4.15
CA PHE A 126 -1.25 -7.56 -2.94
C PHE A 126 -1.22 -9.06 -3.22
N VAL A 127 -2.29 -9.61 -3.79
CA VAL A 127 -2.38 -11.05 -4.08
C VAL A 127 -1.32 -11.52 -5.09
N PRO A 128 -1.12 -10.85 -6.24
CA PRO A 128 -0.04 -11.22 -7.16
C PRO A 128 1.36 -11.18 -6.52
N ALA A 129 1.66 -10.13 -5.75
CA ALA A 129 2.95 -10.00 -5.08
C ALA A 129 3.14 -11.04 -3.97
N PHE A 130 2.08 -11.34 -3.22
CA PHE A 130 2.10 -12.37 -2.17
C PHE A 130 2.40 -13.75 -2.74
N ARG A 131 1.82 -14.10 -3.88
CA ARG A 131 2.11 -15.38 -4.56
C ARG A 131 3.57 -15.50 -4.97
N CYS A 132 4.14 -14.45 -5.56
CA CYS A 132 5.54 -14.46 -5.98
C CYS A 132 6.51 -14.42 -4.79
N LEU A 133 6.08 -13.93 -3.63
CA LEU A 133 6.91 -13.88 -2.43
C LEU A 133 7.32 -15.28 -1.94
N ILE A 134 6.53 -16.32 -2.20
CA ILE A 134 6.79 -17.69 -1.74
C ILE A 134 8.06 -18.28 -2.35
N GLU A 135 8.48 -17.76 -3.51
CA GLU A 135 9.73 -18.13 -4.16
C GLU A 135 10.96 -17.49 -3.52
N PHE A 136 10.78 -16.51 -2.61
CA PHE A 136 11.86 -15.80 -1.94
C PHE A 136 12.19 -16.40 -0.57
N ARG A 137 13.48 -16.60 -0.29
CA ARG A 137 13.92 -16.95 1.07
C ARG A 137 13.85 -15.72 1.95
N ILE A 138 13.38 -15.87 3.18
CA ILE A 138 13.30 -14.76 4.15
C ILE A 138 14.61 -14.03 4.35
N ARG A 139 15.74 -14.75 4.36
CA ARG A 139 17.08 -14.13 4.52
C ARG A 139 17.43 -13.17 3.39
N ASP A 140 16.81 -13.33 2.22
CA ASP A 140 17.03 -12.50 1.03
C ASP A 140 16.13 -11.24 1.04
N ILE A 141 15.24 -11.12 2.05
CA ILE A 141 14.39 -9.95 2.27
C ILE A 141 15.08 -8.99 3.25
N PRO A 142 15.27 -7.70 2.90
CA PRO A 142 15.88 -6.71 3.78
C PRO A 142 15.16 -6.61 5.14
N GLY A 143 15.94 -6.53 6.23
CA GLY A 143 15.41 -6.46 7.60
C GLY A 143 14.31 -5.39 7.82
N PRO A 144 14.48 -4.14 7.36
CA PRO A 144 13.45 -3.10 7.48
C PRO A 144 12.14 -3.44 6.77
N VAL A 145 12.21 -4.15 5.64
CA VAL A 145 11.03 -4.61 4.90
C VAL A 145 10.39 -5.79 5.65
N ARG A 146 11.20 -6.71 6.20
CA ARG A 146 10.68 -7.84 6.98
C ARG A 146 9.88 -7.42 8.20
N LYS A 147 10.35 -6.40 8.91
CA LYS A 147 9.65 -5.82 10.06
C LYS A 147 8.33 -5.15 9.64
N ARG A 148 8.33 -4.40 8.53
CA ARG A 148 7.13 -3.73 7.99
C ARG A 148 6.07 -4.71 7.52
N LEU A 149 6.47 -5.80 6.87
CA LEU A 149 5.56 -6.87 6.44
C LEU A 149 5.05 -7.72 7.60
N GLY A 150 5.50 -7.45 8.85
CA GLY A 150 5.09 -8.24 10.01
C GLY A 150 5.54 -9.70 9.93
N PHE A 151 6.61 -10.03 9.20
CA PHE A 151 7.04 -11.43 9.04
C PHE A 151 7.39 -12.08 10.37
N GLU A 152 7.82 -11.33 11.38
CA GLU A 152 8.02 -11.89 12.73
C GLU A 152 6.70 -12.34 13.42
N GLN A 153 5.54 -12.11 12.80
CA GLN A 153 4.24 -12.66 13.23
C GLN A 153 3.57 -13.51 12.13
N LEU A 154 3.73 -13.16 10.85
CA LEU A 154 3.21 -13.92 9.70
C LEU A 154 3.97 -15.23 9.41
N TRP A 155 5.30 -15.22 9.55
CA TRP A 155 6.14 -16.42 9.40
C TRP A 155 5.97 -17.39 10.59
N TRP A 156 5.80 -16.84 11.79
CA TRP A 156 5.71 -17.61 13.02
C TRP A 156 4.41 -18.41 13.16
N ASN A 157 3.37 -18.07 12.40
CA ASN A 157 2.03 -18.63 12.58
C ASN A 157 1.65 -19.78 11.63
N SER A 158 2.57 -20.70 11.28
CA SER A 158 2.31 -22.16 11.53
C SER A 158 2.98 -23.17 10.59
N MET A 159 3.21 -22.92 9.30
CA MET A 159 3.57 -24.04 8.38
C MET A 159 4.95 -23.92 7.70
N ALA A 160 5.48 -22.70 7.59
CA ALA A 160 6.65 -22.44 6.78
C ALA A 160 7.99 -22.85 7.44
N CYS A 161 8.04 -22.92 8.76
CA CYS A 161 9.24 -23.34 9.50
C CYS A 161 9.63 -24.81 9.28
N PHE A 162 8.71 -25.69 8.87
CA PHE A 162 8.99 -27.13 8.76
C PHE A 162 9.16 -27.62 7.33
N LEU A 163 8.43 -27.03 6.38
CA LEU A 163 8.49 -27.44 4.97
C LEU A 163 9.55 -26.65 4.17
N LEU A 164 9.95 -25.48 4.64
CA LEU A 164 10.79 -24.54 3.88
C LEU A 164 12.06 -24.10 4.64
N ASP A 165 12.45 -24.80 5.71
CA ASP A 165 13.75 -24.52 6.36
C ASP A 165 14.91 -24.93 5.44
N GLY A 166 15.36 -23.98 4.62
CA GLY A 166 16.54 -24.14 3.76
C GLY A 166 17.87 -24.26 4.51
N ARG A 167 17.88 -24.25 5.85
CA ARG A 167 19.05 -24.57 6.69
C ARG A 167 19.05 -26.02 7.16
N ASN A 168 17.89 -26.69 7.15
CA ASN A 168 17.73 -28.09 7.53
C ASN A 168 16.53 -28.72 6.79
N PRO A 169 16.68 -29.03 5.48
CA PRO A 169 15.59 -29.65 4.71
C PRO A 169 15.30 -31.04 5.30
N GLN A 170 14.17 -31.14 5.99
CA GLN A 170 13.64 -32.42 6.46
C GLN A 170 12.99 -33.13 5.27
N ASP A 171 13.12 -34.45 5.21
CA ASP A 171 12.28 -35.20 4.28
C ASP A 171 10.82 -35.19 4.76
N PHE A 172 9.91 -35.58 3.87
CA PHE A 172 8.47 -35.51 4.13
C PHE A 172 8.06 -36.33 5.37
N HIS A 173 8.74 -37.42 5.67
CA HIS A 173 8.41 -38.27 6.80
C HIS A 173 8.78 -37.58 8.11
N ASP A 174 10.00 -37.06 8.19
CA ASP A 174 10.54 -36.40 9.38
C ASP A 174 9.81 -35.09 9.70
N ALA A 175 9.43 -34.31 8.67
CA ALA A 175 8.64 -33.09 8.83
C ALA A 175 7.25 -33.38 9.42
N VAL A 176 6.63 -34.49 9.01
CA VAL A 176 5.31 -34.93 9.46
C VAL A 176 5.36 -35.53 10.87
N GLU A 177 6.47 -36.16 11.27
CA GLU A 177 6.70 -36.66 12.63
C GLU A 177 6.89 -35.51 13.62
N ARG A 178 7.78 -34.55 13.30
CA ARG A 178 7.99 -33.32 14.08
C ARG A 178 6.71 -32.50 14.27
N PHE A 179 5.91 -32.39 13.22
CA PHE A 179 4.63 -31.68 13.29
C PHE A 179 3.62 -32.39 14.21
N GLN A 180 3.67 -33.73 14.32
CA GLN A 180 2.84 -34.50 15.25
C GLN A 180 3.28 -34.34 16.70
N GLU A 181 4.59 -34.29 16.97
CA GLU A 181 5.17 -34.03 18.30
C GLU A 181 4.70 -32.68 18.86
N LEU A 182 4.69 -31.64 18.03
CA LEU A 182 4.20 -30.29 18.37
C LEU A 182 2.70 -30.24 18.71
N GLY A 183 1.90 -31.16 18.17
CA GLY A 183 0.48 -31.26 18.50
C GLY A 183 0.21 -31.50 19.98
N SER A 184 1.19 -32.05 20.71
CA SER A 184 1.12 -32.21 22.17
C SER A 184 1.41 -30.93 22.96
N GLU A 185 2.09 -29.96 22.34
CA GLU A 185 2.47 -28.67 22.95
C GLU A 185 1.53 -27.53 22.55
N ILE A 186 0.90 -27.61 21.37
CA ILE A 186 -0.05 -26.60 20.85
C ILE A 186 -1.42 -26.82 21.51
N GLY A 187 -1.51 -26.44 22.79
CA GLY A 187 -2.68 -26.64 23.66
C GLY A 187 -3.94 -25.82 23.32
N ARG A 188 -4.27 -25.61 22.03
CA ARG A 188 -5.45 -24.82 21.61
C ARG A 188 -6.23 -25.37 20.41
N VAL A 189 -5.81 -26.48 19.80
CA VAL A 189 -6.54 -27.04 18.65
C VAL A 189 -7.46 -28.16 19.12
N ASN A 190 -8.74 -28.11 18.73
CA ASN A 190 -9.68 -29.19 18.98
C ASN A 190 -9.13 -30.52 18.41
N PRO A 191 -9.18 -31.65 19.15
CA PRO A 191 -8.62 -32.93 18.71
C PRO A 191 -9.11 -33.41 17.34
N GLU A 192 -10.37 -33.15 16.98
CA GLU A 192 -10.90 -33.53 15.67
C GLU A 192 -10.38 -32.61 14.56
N CYS A 193 -10.23 -31.31 14.81
CA CYS A 193 -9.59 -30.39 13.87
C CYS A 193 -8.12 -30.76 13.61
N TRP A 194 -7.40 -31.16 14.67
CA TRP A 194 -6.02 -31.62 14.57
C TRP A 194 -5.90 -32.90 13.76
N LYS A 195 -6.79 -33.87 14.00
CA LYS A 195 -6.85 -35.13 13.27
C LYS A 195 -7.18 -34.94 11.79
N THR A 196 -8.11 -34.05 11.45
CA THR A 196 -8.41 -33.69 10.06
C THR A 196 -7.21 -33.04 9.38
N LEU A 197 -6.54 -32.11 10.06
CA LEU A 197 -5.36 -31.44 9.54
C LEU A 197 -4.22 -32.44 9.26
N LEU A 198 -3.94 -33.35 10.18
CA LEU A 198 -2.95 -34.42 9.98
C LEU A 198 -3.30 -35.36 8.83
N GLN A 199 -4.59 -35.68 8.65
CA GLN A 199 -5.03 -36.51 7.52
C GLN A 199 -4.85 -35.79 6.18
N THR A 200 -5.08 -34.49 6.12
CA THR A 200 -4.89 -33.67 4.90
C THR A 200 -3.41 -33.55 4.53
N VAL A 201 -2.53 -33.36 5.52
CA VAL A 201 -1.07 -33.33 5.32
C VAL A 201 -0.55 -34.69 4.84
N LYS A 202 -0.98 -35.80 5.48
CA LYS A 202 -0.55 -37.16 5.12
C LYS A 202 -0.97 -37.61 3.71
N LYS A 203 -2.06 -37.05 3.17
CA LYS A 203 -2.56 -37.35 1.81
C LYS A 203 -1.81 -36.61 0.71
N GLY A 204 -0.87 -35.71 1.02
CA GLY A 204 -0.22 -34.83 0.03
C GLY A 204 -1.16 -33.79 -0.61
N ALA A 205 -2.47 -33.84 -0.29
CA ALA A 205 -3.49 -32.92 -0.78
C ALA A 205 -3.22 -31.48 -0.33
N ALA A 206 -2.53 -31.28 0.80
CA ALA A 206 -2.11 -29.97 1.28
C ALA A 206 -1.23 -29.20 0.26
N PHE A 207 -0.53 -29.90 -0.64
CA PHE A 207 0.31 -29.27 -1.67
C PHE A 207 -0.44 -28.94 -2.96
N HIS A 208 -1.47 -29.72 -3.32
CA HIS A 208 -2.38 -29.36 -4.41
C HIS A 208 -3.32 -28.23 -4.02
N LEU A 209 -3.74 -28.22 -2.76
CA LEU A 209 -4.45 -27.12 -2.13
C LEU A 209 -3.54 -25.94 -1.80
N ALA A 210 -2.21 -26.07 -1.90
CA ALA A 210 -1.31 -24.99 -1.48
C ALA A 210 -1.59 -23.73 -2.28
N PHE A 211 -1.77 -23.82 -3.61
CA PHE A 211 -2.09 -22.66 -4.42
C PHE A 211 -3.44 -22.04 -4.04
N ASP A 212 -4.47 -22.86 -3.81
CA ASP A 212 -5.79 -22.38 -3.41
C ASP A 212 -5.76 -21.77 -2.00
N ILE A 213 -5.07 -22.40 -1.05
CA ILE A 213 -4.85 -21.89 0.31
C ILE A 213 -4.03 -20.59 0.28
N ILE A 214 -3.00 -20.50 -0.57
CA ILE A 214 -2.19 -19.29 -0.74
C ILE A 214 -3.06 -18.16 -1.28
N GLU A 215 -3.86 -18.44 -2.31
CA GLU A 215 -4.77 -17.48 -2.93
C GLU A 215 -5.84 -17.02 -1.93
N GLU A 216 -6.53 -17.95 -1.27
CA GLU A 216 -7.54 -17.65 -0.24
C GLU A 216 -6.95 -16.90 0.95
N THR A 217 -5.77 -17.30 1.42
CA THR A 217 -5.06 -16.61 2.51
C THR A 217 -4.65 -15.21 2.08
N ALA A 218 -4.14 -15.04 0.85
CA ALA A 218 -3.77 -13.73 0.33
C ALA A 218 -4.99 -12.81 0.20
N GLN A 219 -6.14 -13.34 -0.24
CA GLN A 219 -7.40 -12.60 -0.30
C GLN A 219 -7.92 -12.21 1.08
N GLN A 220 -7.92 -13.15 2.04
CA GLN A 220 -8.34 -12.87 3.43
C GLN A 220 -7.41 -11.86 4.10
N LEU A 221 -6.10 -11.99 3.93
CA LEU A 221 -5.12 -11.02 4.44
C LEU A 221 -5.27 -9.67 3.77
N SER A 222 -5.50 -9.62 2.45
CA SER A 222 -5.79 -8.36 1.74
C SER A 222 -7.02 -7.69 2.34
N ALA A 223 -8.11 -8.42 2.54
CA ALA A 223 -9.33 -7.87 3.13
C ALA A 223 -9.16 -7.42 4.60
N ALA A 224 -8.36 -8.14 5.38
CA ALA A 224 -8.15 -7.85 6.80
C ALA A 224 -7.12 -6.75 7.07
N LEU A 225 -6.05 -6.70 6.27
CA LEU A 225 -4.92 -5.78 6.48
C LEU A 225 -5.06 -4.51 5.65
N ILE A 226 -5.68 -4.62 4.47
CA ILE A 226 -5.99 -3.49 3.60
C ILE A 226 -7.48 -3.21 3.73
N THR A 227 -7.86 -2.56 4.83
CA THR A 227 -9.09 -1.78 4.81
C THR A 227 -8.94 -0.75 3.70
N GLU A 228 -9.81 -0.82 2.68
CA GLU A 228 -9.96 0.31 1.77
C GLU A 228 -10.06 1.56 2.65
N PRO A 229 -9.24 2.61 2.40
CA PRO A 229 -9.55 3.91 2.98
C PRO A 229 -10.97 4.17 2.51
N GLY A 230 -11.94 4.07 3.45
CA GLY A 230 -13.36 4.03 3.12
C GLY A 230 -13.56 5.04 2.03
N SER A 231 -13.94 4.54 0.84
CA SER A 231 -13.95 5.27 -0.44
C SER A 231 -14.14 6.73 -0.12
N MET A 232 -13.11 7.58 -0.32
CA MET A 232 -13.22 9.00 0.06
C MET A 232 -14.57 9.46 -0.45
N LEU A 233 -15.51 9.69 0.49
CA LEU A 233 -16.92 9.70 0.16
C LEU A 233 -17.06 10.65 -1.00
N THR A 234 -17.54 10.12 -2.12
CA THR A 234 -17.81 10.99 -3.26
C THR A 234 -18.82 12.03 -2.78
N ARG A 235 -18.79 13.23 -3.36
CA ARG A 235 -19.72 14.30 -2.97
C ARG A 235 -21.19 13.83 -2.93
N ALA A 236 -21.55 12.87 -3.80
CA ALA A 236 -22.86 12.22 -3.83
C ALA A 236 -23.20 11.42 -2.55
N GLU A 237 -22.21 10.83 -1.88
CA GLU A 237 -22.37 10.03 -0.66
C GLU A 237 -22.36 10.91 0.61
N LEU A 238 -21.66 12.06 0.59
CA LEU A 238 -21.72 13.06 1.66
C LEU A 238 -23.08 13.80 1.67
N ASP A 239 -23.62 14.14 0.50
CA ASP A 239 -24.91 14.83 0.38
C ASP A 239 -26.10 13.93 0.83
N THR A 240 -25.96 12.60 0.77
CA THR A 240 -26.98 11.67 1.26
C THR A 240 -26.95 11.46 2.77
N LEU A 241 -25.82 11.72 3.44
CA LEU A 241 -25.69 11.64 4.90
C LEU A 241 -26.14 12.92 5.62
N GLY A 242 -26.26 14.05 4.91
CA GLY A 242 -26.72 15.34 5.45
C GLY A 242 -28.25 15.53 5.52
N HIS A 243 -29.04 14.51 5.13
CA HIS A 243 -30.50 14.58 5.06
C HIS A 243 -31.23 13.54 5.92
N GLN A 244 -30.57 12.98 6.95
CA GLN A 244 -31.23 12.19 8.00
C GLN A 244 -31.27 12.93 9.33
#